data_AF-A0A922MJ05-F1
#
_entry.id   AF-A0A922MJ05-F1
#
_cell.length_a   1.000
_cell.length_b   1.000
_cell.length_c   1.000
_cell.angle_alpha   90.00
_cell.angle_beta   90.00
_cell.angle_gamma   90.00
#
_symmetry.space_group_name_H-M   'P 1'
#
loop_
_entity.id
_entity.type
_entity.pdbx_description
1 polymer ?
#
loop_
_entity_poly.entity_id
_entity_poly.type
_entity_poly.pdbx_seq_one_letter_code
_entity_poly.pdbx_strand_id
1 'polypeptide(L)'
;MAILMARLSELVRSDSKGSKRELIATAKAIAEASEEVTRLAKKLALECTDKRIRTNLLQVCERIPTIGTQLKILSTVKATMLGAQGKLIA
;
A
#
# COMPACT_ATOMS: atom_id res chain seq x y z
N MET A 1 3.48 -7.38 -4.48
CA MET A 1 3.43 -6.48 -3.29
C MET A 1 4.75 -6.41 -2.53
N ALA A 2 5.37 -7.54 -2.14
CA ALA A 2 6.60 -7.55 -1.33
C ALA A 2 7.76 -6.71 -1.89
N ILE A 3 8.03 -6.82 -3.20
CA ILE A 3 9.09 -6.04 -3.88
C ILE A 3 8.80 -4.53 -3.81
N LEU A 4 7.55 -4.12 -4.04
CA LEU A 4 7.14 -2.72 -3.94
C LEU A 4 7.26 -2.20 -2.49
N MET A 5 7.03 -3.05 -1.48
CA MET A 5 7.25 -2.70 -0.08
C MET A 5 8.72 -2.48 0.26
N ALA A 6 9.61 -3.32 -0.27
CA ALA A 6 11.05 -3.12 -0.14
C ALA A 6 11.46 -1.76 -0.75
N ARG A 7 10.99 -1.48 -1.97
CA ARG A 7 11.25 -0.20 -2.63
C ARG A 7 10.67 1.00 -1.86
N LEU A 8 9.44 0.88 -1.34
CA LEU A 8 8.82 1.93 -0.52
C LEU A 8 9.67 2.21 0.73
N SER A 9 10.17 1.16 1.39
CA SER A 9 11.03 1.26 2.57
C SER A 9 12.32 2.03 2.28
N GLU A 10 12.94 1.81 1.12
CA GLU A 10 14.10 2.58 0.66
C GLU A 10 13.74 4.06 0.44
N LEU A 11 12.65 4.33 -0.27
CA LEU A 11 12.21 5.68 -0.62
C LEU A 11 11.86 6.53 0.61
N VAL A 12 11.27 5.92 1.66
CA VAL A 12 10.93 6.61 2.92
C VAL A 12 12.18 7.09 3.67
N ARG A 13 13.32 6.38 3.52
CA ARG A 13 14.60 6.75 4.14
C ARG A 13 15.41 7.75 3.32
N SER A 14 15.13 7.87 2.02
CA SER A 14 15.86 8.77 1.13
C SER A 14 15.28 10.20 1.14
N ASP A 15 16.10 11.18 1.50
CA ASP A 15 15.73 12.61 1.52
C ASP A 15 15.94 13.32 0.17
N SER A 16 16.16 12.58 -0.92
CA SER A 16 16.38 13.16 -2.24
C SER A 16 15.07 13.69 -2.85
N LYS A 17 15.13 14.84 -3.55
CA LYS A 17 13.97 15.48 -4.21
C LYS A 17 13.23 14.55 -5.20
N GLY A 18 13.91 13.57 -5.78
CA GLY A 18 13.31 12.56 -6.68
C GLY A 18 12.45 11.51 -5.96
N SER A 19 12.68 11.29 -4.66
CA SER A 19 12.00 10.23 -3.91
C SER A 19 10.52 10.50 -3.67
N LYS A 20 10.07 11.76 -3.69
CA LYS A 20 8.66 12.13 -3.40
C LYS A 20 7.68 11.51 -4.39
N ARG A 21 7.93 11.68 -5.68
CA ARG A 21 7.02 11.19 -6.74
C ARG A 21 7.05 9.68 -6.80
N GLU A 22 8.24 9.08 -6.68
CA GLU A 22 8.40 7.63 -6.62
C GLU A 22 7.73 7.02 -5.38
N LEU A 23 7.79 7.68 -4.22
CA LEU A 23 7.14 7.22 -2.99
C LEU A 23 5.63 7.10 -3.17
N ILE A 24 5.00 8.17 -3.68
CA ILE A 24 3.55 8.18 -3.94
C ILE A 24 3.19 7.15 -5.01
N ALA A 25 3.97 7.06 -6.09
CA ALA A 25 3.72 6.08 -7.16
C ALA A 25 3.83 4.64 -6.65
N THR A 26 4.84 4.33 -5.85
CA THR A 26 5.04 3.00 -5.26
C THR A 26 3.89 2.64 -4.31
N ALA A 27 3.44 3.59 -3.48
CA ALA A 27 2.29 3.39 -2.60
C ALA A 27 0.98 3.13 -3.37
N LYS A 28 0.76 3.82 -4.50
CA LYS A 28 -0.37 3.56 -5.39
C LYS A 28 -0.30 2.17 -6.02
N ALA A 29 0.86 1.79 -6.55
CA ALA A 29 1.06 0.46 -7.14
C ALA A 29 0.83 -0.68 -6.12
N ILE A 30 1.19 -0.46 -4.85
CA ILE A 30 0.86 -1.41 -3.77
C ILE A 30 -0.66 -1.50 -3.59
N ALA A 31 -1.35 -0.36 -3.53
CA ALA A 31 -2.80 -0.34 -3.31
C ALA A 31 -3.53 -1.06 -4.45
N GLU A 32 -3.16 -0.79 -5.70
CA GLU A 32 -3.71 -1.47 -6.89
C GLU A 32 -3.43 -2.99 -6.85
N ALA A 33 -2.20 -3.40 -6.53
CA ALA A 33 -1.88 -4.81 -6.37
C ALA A 33 -2.70 -5.47 -5.23
N SER A 34 -2.98 -4.74 -4.16
CA SER A 34 -3.78 -5.23 -3.03
C SER A 34 -5.27 -5.36 -3.36
N GLU A 35 -5.79 -4.49 -4.24
CA GLU A 35 -7.15 -4.59 -4.78
C GLU A 35 -7.29 -5.84 -5.64
N GLU A 36 -6.29 -6.15 -6.48
CA GLU A 36 -6.29 -7.35 -7.32
C GLU A 36 -6.22 -8.64 -6.47
N VAL A 37 -5.37 -8.66 -5.43
CA VAL A 37 -5.34 -9.76 -4.45
C VAL A 37 -6.70 -9.95 -3.80
N THR A 38 -7.35 -8.85 -3.37
CA THR A 38 -8.69 -8.88 -2.78
C THR A 38 -9.73 -9.43 -3.75
N ARG A 39 -9.67 -9.02 -5.03
CA ARG A 39 -10.59 -9.47 -6.07
C ARG A 39 -10.46 -10.97 -6.33
N LEU A 40 -9.23 -11.48 -6.43
CA LEU A 40 -8.96 -12.90 -6.63
C LEU A 40 -9.32 -13.73 -5.41
N ALA A 41 -8.98 -13.26 -4.21
CA ALA A 41 -9.32 -13.93 -2.96
C ALA A 41 -10.84 -14.03 -2.74
N LYS A 42 -11.61 -13.00 -3.11
CA LYS A 42 -13.08 -13.06 -3.09
C LYS A 42 -13.64 -14.10 -4.06
N LYS A 43 -13.08 -14.22 -5.27
CA LYS A 43 -13.47 -15.28 -6.23
C LYS A 43 -13.19 -16.67 -5.65
N LEU A 44 -11.99 -16.88 -5.11
CA LEU A 44 -11.63 -18.15 -4.47
C LEU A 44 -12.53 -18.48 -3.26
N ALA A 45 -12.94 -17.46 -2.49
CA ALA A 45 -13.86 -17.65 -1.36
C ALA A 45 -15.24 -18.19 -1.81
N LEU A 46 -15.71 -17.85 -3.01
CA LEU A 46 -16.98 -18.35 -3.56
C LEU A 46 -16.90 -19.84 -3.92
N GLU A 47 -15.72 -20.31 -4.33
CA GLU A 47 -15.46 -21.71 -4.67
C GLU A 47 -15.06 -22.55 -3.45
N CYS A 48 -14.84 -21.90 -2.29
CA CYS A 48 -14.41 -22.56 -1.07
C CYS A 48 -15.58 -23.33 -0.42
N THR A 49 -15.46 -24.66 -0.37
CA THR A 49 -16.44 -25.56 0.24
C THR A 49 -16.42 -25.51 1.77
N ASP A 50 -15.24 -25.34 2.37
CA ASP A 50 -15.08 -25.17 3.81
C ASP A 50 -15.57 -23.78 4.28
N LYS A 51 -16.60 -23.78 5.14
CA LYS A 51 -17.23 -22.57 5.67
C LYS A 51 -16.25 -21.71 6.48
N ARG A 52 -15.37 -22.31 7.28
CA ARG A 52 -14.43 -21.62 8.15
C ARG A 52 -13.37 -20.90 7.32
N ILE A 53 -12.82 -21.59 6.33
CA ILE A 53 -11.82 -21.02 5.41
C ILE A 53 -12.45 -19.87 4.62
N ARG A 54 -13.66 -20.07 4.08
CA ARG A 54 -14.40 -19.02 3.36
C ARG A 54 -14.59 -17.77 4.22
N THR A 55 -15.07 -17.91 5.45
CA THR A 55 -15.27 -16.78 6.37
C THR A 55 -13.95 -16.06 6.67
N ASN A 56 -12.89 -16.80 6.99
CA ASN A 56 -11.58 -16.21 7.27
C ASN A 56 -11.03 -15.43 6.06
N LEU A 57 -11.18 -15.98 4.85
CA LEU A 57 -10.71 -15.34 3.63
C LEU A 57 -11.48 -14.05 3.33
N LEU A 58 -12.81 -14.06 3.49
CA LEU A 58 -13.65 -12.87 3.32
C LEU A 58 -13.34 -11.78 4.35
N GLN A 59 -13.15 -12.13 5.62
CA GLN A 59 -12.77 -11.17 6.67
C GLN A 59 -11.44 -10.47 6.35
N VAL A 60 -10.44 -11.21 5.87
CA VAL A 60 -9.17 -10.59 5.46
C VAL A 60 -9.37 -9.68 4.24
N CYS A 61 -10.19 -10.09 3.27
CA CYS A 61 -10.50 -9.28 2.09
C CYS A 61 -11.17 -7.94 2.42
N GLU A 62 -11.88 -7.82 3.53
CA GLU A 62 -12.48 -6.54 3.97
C GLU A 62 -11.44 -5.59 4.59
N ARG A 63 -10.36 -6.14 5.15
CA ARG A 63 -9.30 -5.34 5.80
C ARG A 63 -8.28 -4.79 4.81
N ILE A 64 -8.00 -5.51 3.72
CA ILE A 64 -6.99 -5.13 2.73
C ILE A 64 -7.23 -3.72 2.12
N PRO A 65 -8.45 -3.34 1.67
CA PRO A 65 -8.70 -2.02 1.10
C PRO A 65 -8.46 -0.86 2.08
N THR A 66 -8.77 -1.07 3.36
CA THR A 66 -8.53 -0.09 4.42
C THR A 66 -7.04 0.17 4.58
N ILE A 67 -6.23 -0.90 4.61
CA ILE A 67 -4.76 -0.80 4.70
C ILE A 67 -4.19 -0.07 3.48
N GLY A 68 -4.67 -0.39 2.27
CA GLY A 68 -4.25 0.29 1.03
C GLY A 68 -4.60 1.78 1.03
N THR A 69 -5.75 2.15 1.58
CA THR A 69 -6.15 3.57 1.73
C THR A 69 -5.28 4.30 2.74
N GLN A 70 -5.03 3.70 3.90
CA GLN A 70 -4.13 4.26 4.91
C GLN A 70 -2.72 4.46 4.35
N LEU A 71 -2.19 3.49 3.60
CA LEU A 71 -0.88 3.59 2.98
C LEU A 71 -0.78 4.77 2.00
N LYS A 72 -1.82 4.99 1.17
CA LYS A 72 -1.88 6.14 0.25
C LYS A 72 -1.83 7.48 1.01
N ILE A 73 -2.60 7.59 2.09
CA ILE A 73 -2.64 8.79 2.94
C ILE A 73 -1.27 9.04 3.58
N LEU A 74 -0.73 8.05 4.30
CA LEU A 74 0.54 8.18 5.02
C LEU A 74 1.71 8.46 4.08
N SER A 75 1.74 7.85 2.90
CA SER A 75 2.78 8.10 1.89
C SER A 75 2.71 9.53 1.34
N THR A 76 1.50 10.09 1.20
CA THR A 76 1.31 11.49 0.78
C THR A 76 1.74 12.47 1.88
N VAL A 77 1.45 12.15 3.15
CA VAL A 77 1.91 12.93 4.30
C VAL A 77 3.45 12.93 4.37
N LYS A 78 4.09 11.77 4.31
CA LYS A 78 5.56 11.65 4.31
C LYS A 78 6.19 12.39 3.14
N ALA A 79 5.63 12.25 1.93
CA ALA A 79 6.05 12.99 0.74
C ALA A 79 5.99 14.51 0.92
N THR A 80 5.02 15.02 1.68
CA THR A 80 4.89 16.45 1.97
C THR A 80 5.94 16.90 2.98
N MET A 81 6.20 16.11 4.02
CA MET A 81 7.22 16.40 5.03
C MET A 81 8.63 16.45 4.43
N LEU A 82 8.97 15.50 3.54
CA LEU A 82 10.25 15.49 2.82
C LEU A 82 10.46 16.77 1.99
N GLY A 83 9.38 17.32 1.41
CA GLY A 83 9.43 18.57 0.66
C GLY A 83 9.55 19.83 1.53
N ALA A 84 9.08 19.79 2.79
CA ALA A 84 9.19 20.90 3.73
C ALA A 84 10.57 20.97 4.40
N GLN A 85 11.18 19.82 4.69
CA GLN A 85 12.50 19.73 5.34
C GLN A 85 13.61 20.36 4.49
N GLY A 86 13.54 20.25 3.16
CA GLY A 86 14.46 20.91 2.23
C GLY A 86 14.29 22.43 2.10
N LYS A 87 13.25 23.04 2.70
CA LYS A 87 13.03 24.51 2.71
C LYS A 87 13.47 25.18 4.01
N LEU A 88 13.71 24.44 5.10
CA LEU A 88 14.03 25.00 6.41
C LEU A 88 15.53 25.24 6.64
N ILE A 89 16.37 24.83 5.68
CA ILE A 89 17.85 24.90 5.72
C ILE A 89 18.44 25.74 4.57
N ALA A 90 17.61 26.56 3.92
CA ALA A 90 18.04 27.50 2.88
C ALA A 90 17.86 28.95 3.37
#